data_AF-A0A444VYK8-F1
#
_entry.id   AF-A0A444VYK8-F1
#
_cell.length_a   1.000
_cell.length_b   1.000
_cell.length_c   1.000
_cell.angle_alpha   90.00
_cell.angle_beta   90.00
_cell.angle_gamma   90.00
#
_symmetry.space_group_name_H-M   'P 1'
#
loop_
_entity.id
_entity.type
_entity.pdbx_description
1 polymer ?
#
loop_
_entity_poly.entity_id
_entity_poly.type
_entity_poly.pdbx_seq_one_letter_code
_entity_poly.pdbx_strand_id
1 'polypeptide(L)'
;MKSFFFLFAGIFLSASSFAQSAKNHQVYANQIKQFSKPARILNKNIDTQGNGSVEFTNAKNQILRFRLHNNKLQQGSCSIAFEIYYYEKNYLKRIESFDSNYNLIGCNLKLNGEAVTEYIIEKPSLYLQKKKLIDDAEGNIDMKDDSNEKIIRVQYFDVHNKPIMQPKPVYISSKTYWQDNIRMGWP
;
A
#
# COMPACT_ATOMS: atom_id res chain seq x y z
N MET A 1 4.65 57.43 12.99
CA MET A 1 4.68 56.01 13.41
C MET A 1 3.46 55.21 12.90
N LYS A 2 3.09 55.32 11.62
CA LYS A 2 1.98 54.55 11.02
C LYS A 2 2.40 53.70 9.81
N SER A 3 3.63 53.90 9.32
CA SER A 3 4.15 53.24 8.10
C SER A 3 4.89 51.93 8.38
N PHE A 4 5.45 51.75 9.58
CA PHE A 4 6.18 50.52 9.94
C PHE A 4 5.28 49.30 10.22
N PHE A 5 4.00 49.51 10.54
CA PHE A 5 3.06 48.41 10.79
C PHE A 5 2.64 47.69 9.49
N PHE A 6 2.65 48.39 8.35
CA PHE A 6 2.27 47.80 7.05
C PHE A 6 3.37 46.91 6.45
N LEU A 7 4.64 47.13 6.80
CA LEU A 7 5.76 46.31 6.34
C LEU A 7 5.79 44.92 7.00
N PHE A 8 5.38 44.81 8.27
CA PHE A 8 5.28 43.51 8.95
C PHE A 8 4.15 42.62 8.41
N ALA A 9 3.04 43.23 7.98
CA ALA A 9 1.91 42.48 7.40
C ALA A 9 2.27 41.86 6.04
N GLY A 10 3.09 42.53 5.22
CA GLY A 10 3.54 42.01 3.92
C GLY A 10 4.49 40.80 4.00
N ILE A 11 5.30 40.73 5.06
CA ILE A 11 6.23 39.61 5.28
C ILE A 11 5.48 38.35 5.76
N PHE A 12 4.41 38.49 6.55
CA PHE A 12 3.58 37.35 6.97
C PHE A 12 2.70 36.77 5.85
N LEU A 13 2.26 37.60 4.90
CA LEU A 13 1.48 37.16 3.73
C LEU A 13 2.35 36.43 2.68
N SER A 14 3.64 36.75 2.60
CA SER A 14 4.56 36.07 1.67
C SER A 14 5.07 34.74 2.23
N ALA A 15 5.17 34.57 3.55
CA ALA A 15 5.57 33.29 4.16
C ALA A 15 4.47 32.20 4.08
N SER A 16 3.20 32.58 3.95
CA SER A 16 2.07 31.65 3.87
C SER A 16 1.83 31.08 2.46
N SER A 17 2.42 31.71 1.44
CA SER A 17 2.26 31.29 0.03
C SER A 17 3.23 30.18 -0.40
N PHE A 18 4.31 29.94 0.36
CA PHE A 18 5.28 28.87 0.08
C PHE A 18 5.00 27.54 0.80
N ALA A 19 4.03 27.50 1.74
CA ALA A 19 3.63 26.25 2.40
C ALA A 19 2.53 25.48 1.64
N GLN A 20 1.88 26.11 0.66
CA GLN A 20 0.68 25.57 0.01
C GLN A 20 0.97 24.77 -1.26
N SER A 21 2.20 24.82 -1.81
CA SER A 21 2.58 24.08 -3.03
C SER A 21 3.12 22.68 -2.76
N ALA A 22 3.43 22.33 -1.50
CA ALA A 22 3.70 20.95 -1.09
C ALA A 22 2.37 20.27 -0.73
N LYS A 23 1.64 19.82 -1.76
CA LYS A 23 0.43 18.99 -1.68
C LYS A 23 0.45 18.07 -0.45
N ASN A 24 -0.40 18.37 0.53
CA ASN A 24 -0.46 17.62 1.78
C ASN A 24 -1.12 16.25 1.52
N HIS A 25 -0.33 15.27 1.10
CA HIS A 25 -0.74 13.88 0.86
C HIS A 25 -1.46 13.23 2.04
N GLN A 26 -1.35 13.81 3.24
CA GLN A 26 -2.11 13.43 4.43
C GLN A 26 -3.62 13.44 4.19
N VAL A 27 -4.13 14.27 3.26
CA VAL A 27 -5.56 14.28 2.90
C VAL A 27 -6.04 12.89 2.49
N TYR A 28 -5.25 12.16 1.70
CA TYR A 28 -5.59 10.81 1.25
C TYR A 28 -5.64 9.82 2.41
N ALA A 29 -4.59 9.82 3.25
CA ALA A 29 -4.53 8.95 4.43
C ALA A 29 -5.68 9.24 5.41
N ASN A 30 -6.16 10.48 5.47
CA ASN A 30 -7.23 10.87 6.38
C ASN A 30 -8.64 10.47 5.92
N GLN A 31 -8.83 10.18 4.62
CA GLN A 31 -10.12 9.87 4.03
C GLN A 31 -10.45 8.38 4.04
N ILE A 32 -9.46 7.49 4.14
CA ILE A 32 -9.69 6.04 4.23
C ILE A 32 -10.03 5.65 5.68
N LYS A 33 -11.28 5.22 5.91
CA LYS A 33 -11.80 4.91 7.25
C LYS A 33 -11.07 3.75 7.94
N GLN A 34 -10.64 2.77 7.17
CA GLN A 34 -9.95 1.55 7.64
C GLN A 34 -8.50 1.85 8.07
N PHE A 35 -7.94 2.98 7.63
CA PHE A 35 -6.59 3.38 7.99
C PHE A 35 -6.60 4.24 9.27
N SER A 36 -6.02 3.68 10.34
CA SER A 36 -6.08 4.31 11.66
C SER A 36 -5.21 5.58 11.74
N LYS A 37 -5.70 6.57 12.50
CA LYS A 37 -5.00 7.83 12.80
C LYS A 37 -4.35 7.75 14.21
N PRO A 38 -3.26 8.48 14.47
CA PRO A 38 -2.51 9.34 13.55
C PRO A 38 -1.69 8.51 12.53
N ALA A 39 -1.52 9.08 11.34
CA ALA A 39 -0.71 8.52 10.28
C ALA A 39 0.49 9.43 10.00
N ARG A 40 1.65 8.82 9.71
CA ARG A 40 2.87 9.54 9.31
C ARG A 40 3.41 8.96 8.00
N ILE A 41 4.14 9.75 7.24
CA ILE A 41 4.83 9.26 6.05
C ILE A 41 5.88 8.22 6.50
N LEU A 42 5.83 7.05 5.86
CA LEU A 42 6.85 6.01 5.98
C LEU A 42 7.91 6.20 4.89
N ASN A 43 7.46 6.38 3.65
CA ASN A 43 8.30 6.58 2.48
C ASN A 43 7.60 7.52 1.48
N LYS A 44 8.37 8.29 0.73
CA LYS A 44 7.89 9.17 -0.32
C LYS A 44 8.94 9.23 -1.43
N ASN A 45 8.62 8.65 -2.58
CA ASN A 45 9.47 8.66 -3.75
C ASN A 45 8.68 9.26 -4.91
N ILE A 46 8.79 10.58 -5.11
CA ILE A 46 8.11 11.32 -6.19
C ILE A 46 9.17 12.09 -6.97
N ASP A 47 9.20 11.91 -8.29
CA ASP A 47 10.11 12.62 -9.19
C ASP A 47 9.72 14.11 -9.39
N THR A 48 10.52 14.84 -10.17
CA THR A 48 10.26 16.25 -10.48
C THR A 48 9.02 16.48 -11.34
N GLN A 49 8.51 15.45 -12.00
CA GLN A 49 7.29 15.50 -12.80
C GLN A 49 6.04 15.24 -11.94
N GLY A 50 6.22 14.81 -10.70
CA GLY A 50 5.13 14.45 -9.79
C GLY A 50 4.67 13.01 -9.94
N ASN A 51 5.48 12.14 -10.53
CA ASN A 51 5.21 10.71 -10.62
C ASN A 51 5.91 9.96 -9.49
N GLY A 52 5.27 8.93 -8.94
CA GLY A 52 5.92 8.06 -7.97
C GLY A 52 4.96 7.52 -6.92
N SER A 53 5.49 7.10 -5.78
CA SER A 53 4.73 6.45 -4.70
C SER A 53 4.84 7.19 -3.38
N VAL A 54 3.77 7.05 -2.58
CA VAL A 54 3.72 7.55 -1.20
C VAL A 54 3.24 6.41 -0.31
N GLU A 55 3.92 6.25 0.82
CA GLU A 55 3.59 5.28 1.84
C GLU A 55 3.35 5.98 3.17
N PHE A 56 2.25 5.64 3.84
CA PHE A 56 1.97 6.06 5.20
C PHE A 56 1.98 4.86 6.13
N THR A 57 2.41 5.07 7.37
CA THR A 57 2.27 4.10 8.46
C THR A 57 1.52 4.71 9.64
N ASN A 58 0.96 3.86 10.49
CA ASN A 58 0.27 4.29 11.71
C ASN A 58 0.68 3.44 12.92
N ALA A 59 0.05 3.70 14.08
CA ALA A 59 0.33 3.01 15.34
C ALA A 59 0.00 1.51 15.33
N LYS A 60 -0.83 1.03 14.39
CA LYS A 60 -1.15 -0.39 14.20
C LYS A 60 -0.19 -1.09 13.24
N ASN A 61 0.89 -0.41 12.82
CA ASN A 61 1.85 -0.92 11.84
C ASN A 61 1.19 -1.30 10.50
N GLN A 62 0.08 -0.64 10.14
CA GLN A 62 -0.51 -0.74 8.80
C GLN A 62 0.28 0.15 7.85
N ILE A 63 0.45 -0.26 6.60
CA ILE A 63 1.06 0.57 5.55
C ILE A 63 0.01 0.88 4.49
N LEU A 64 -0.30 2.16 4.30
CA LEU A 64 -1.11 2.64 3.19
C LEU A 64 -0.18 3.02 2.03
N ARG A 65 -0.39 2.46 0.84
CA ARG A 65 0.37 2.76 -0.38
C ARG A 65 -0.54 3.33 -1.46
N PHE A 66 -0.03 4.31 -2.20
CA PHE A 66 -0.64 4.79 -3.45
C PHE A 66 0.41 5.42 -4.36
N ARG A 67 0.03 5.61 -5.63
CA ARG A 67 0.86 6.27 -6.63
C ARG A 67 0.28 7.60 -7.09
N LEU A 68 1.16 8.42 -7.61
CA LEU A 68 0.84 9.67 -8.25
C LEU A 68 1.34 9.65 -9.68
N HIS A 69 0.57 10.26 -10.56
CA HIS A 69 0.96 10.60 -11.93
C HIS A 69 0.69 12.08 -12.14
N ASN A 70 1.71 12.86 -12.52
CA ASN A 70 1.62 14.32 -12.63
C ASN A 70 1.03 15.01 -11.39
N ASN A 71 1.47 14.58 -10.20
CA ASN A 71 1.00 15.03 -8.89
C ASN A 71 -0.51 14.80 -8.62
N LYS A 72 -1.15 13.87 -9.34
CA LYS A 72 -2.54 13.46 -9.11
C LYS A 72 -2.57 11.99 -8.75
N LEU A 73 -3.55 11.57 -7.94
CA LEU A 73 -3.77 10.18 -7.60
C LEU A 73 -3.88 9.33 -8.88
N GLN A 74 -3.01 8.32 -8.99
CA GLN A 74 -3.03 7.37 -10.09
C GLN A 74 -3.95 6.21 -9.71
N GLN A 75 -4.84 5.85 -10.63
CA GLN A 75 -5.58 4.59 -10.58
C GLN A 75 -4.85 3.54 -11.42
N GLY A 76 -4.72 2.34 -10.90
CA GLY A 76 -4.17 1.19 -11.59
C GLY A 76 -5.22 0.29 -12.22
N SER A 77 -4.81 -0.96 -12.40
CA SER A 77 -5.70 -2.05 -12.81
C SER A 77 -6.95 -2.10 -11.92
N CYS A 78 -8.12 -2.34 -12.53
CA CYS A 78 -9.43 -2.35 -11.86
C CYS A 78 -9.78 -1.06 -11.09
N SER A 79 -9.21 0.08 -11.49
CA SER A 79 -9.44 1.37 -10.83
C SER A 79 -9.00 1.43 -9.36
N ILE A 80 -8.13 0.51 -8.93
CA ILE A 80 -7.54 0.54 -7.58
C ILE A 80 -6.65 1.79 -7.49
N ALA A 81 -6.85 2.60 -6.47
CA ALA A 81 -6.07 3.80 -6.20
C ALA A 81 -5.21 3.68 -4.93
N PHE A 82 -5.66 2.88 -3.97
CA PHE A 82 -4.95 2.68 -2.70
C PHE A 82 -4.92 1.20 -2.32
N GLU A 83 -3.87 0.81 -1.60
CA GLU A 83 -3.79 -0.48 -0.93
C GLU A 83 -3.37 -0.29 0.53
N ILE A 84 -4.06 -0.95 1.47
CA ILE A 84 -3.64 -1.04 2.87
C ILE A 84 -3.06 -2.41 3.13
N TYR A 85 -1.84 -2.44 3.65
CA TYR A 85 -1.10 -3.61 4.06
C TYR A 85 -1.16 -3.74 5.58
N TYR A 86 -1.56 -4.91 6.04
CA TYR A 86 -1.67 -5.24 7.45
C TYR A 86 -0.59 -6.24 7.81
N TYR A 87 0.16 -5.96 8.87
CA TYR A 87 1.24 -6.81 9.34
C TYR A 87 0.91 -7.39 10.71
N GLU A 88 1.18 -8.68 10.88
CA GLU A 88 1.08 -9.38 12.15
C GLU A 88 2.38 -10.14 12.39
N LYS A 89 3.03 -9.92 13.55
CA LYS A 89 4.32 -10.52 13.89
C LYS A 89 5.38 -10.36 12.77
N ASN A 90 5.41 -9.19 12.14
CA ASN A 90 6.27 -8.82 11.00
C ASN A 90 6.01 -9.58 9.69
N TYR A 91 4.91 -10.33 9.58
CA TYR A 91 4.46 -10.95 8.35
C TYR A 91 3.29 -10.17 7.75
N LEU A 92 3.29 -10.01 6.43
CA LEU A 92 2.13 -9.50 5.71
C LEU A 92 0.95 -10.46 5.92
N LYS A 93 -0.09 -9.97 6.58
CA LYS A 93 -1.27 -10.74 6.93
C LYS A 93 -2.41 -10.51 5.96
N ARG A 94 -2.58 -9.29 5.47
CA ARG A 94 -3.73 -8.88 4.67
C ARG A 94 -3.42 -7.66 3.81
N ILE A 95 -3.99 -7.62 2.61
CA ILE A 95 -4.03 -6.46 1.73
C ILE A 95 -5.49 -6.13 1.43
N GLU A 96 -5.85 -4.85 1.53
CA GLU A 96 -7.16 -4.33 1.12
C GLU A 96 -6.98 -3.32 -0.01
N SER A 97 -7.79 -3.43 -1.06
CA SER A 97 -7.76 -2.55 -2.24
C SER A 97 -8.91 -1.55 -2.22
N PHE A 98 -8.62 -0.28 -2.49
CA PHE A 98 -9.61 0.80 -2.49
C PHE A 98 -9.58 1.61 -3.78
N ASP A 99 -10.75 2.08 -4.20
CA ASP A 99 -10.92 3.02 -5.31
C ASP A 99 -10.55 4.46 -4.91
N SER A 100 -10.63 5.41 -5.86
CA SER A 100 -10.38 6.83 -5.59
C SER A 100 -11.45 7.51 -4.72
N ASN A 101 -12.57 6.83 -4.46
CA ASN A 101 -13.62 7.29 -3.55
C ASN A 101 -13.46 6.68 -2.14
N TYR A 102 -12.34 5.99 -1.88
CA TYR A 102 -12.01 5.38 -0.59
C TYR A 102 -12.89 4.20 -0.20
N ASN A 103 -13.55 3.56 -1.18
CA ASN A 103 -14.35 2.36 -0.99
C ASN A 103 -13.55 1.12 -1.35
N LEU A 104 -13.81 0.00 -0.65
CA LEU A 104 -13.28 -1.31 -1.03
C LEU A 104 -13.70 -1.63 -2.47
N ILE A 105 -12.75 -2.07 -3.29
CA ILE A 105 -12.99 -2.42 -4.69
C ILE A 105 -12.37 -3.77 -5.01
N GLY A 106 -13.16 -4.63 -5.67
CA GLY A 106 -12.70 -5.92 -6.16
C GLY A 106 -11.99 -5.80 -7.50
N CYS A 107 -11.06 -6.71 -7.82
CA CYS A 107 -10.36 -6.72 -9.09
C CYS A 107 -10.44 -8.04 -9.84
N ASN A 108 -11.29 -8.11 -10.86
CA ASN A 108 -11.40 -9.28 -11.75
C ASN A 108 -10.20 -9.44 -12.69
N LEU A 109 -9.33 -8.41 -12.83
CA LEU A 109 -8.12 -8.48 -13.65
C LEU A 109 -6.92 -9.04 -12.90
N LYS A 110 -6.91 -9.00 -11.56
CA LYS A 110 -5.87 -9.63 -10.74
C LYS A 110 -6.16 -11.11 -10.57
N LEU A 111 -7.32 -11.46 -10.00
CA LEU A 111 -7.81 -12.84 -9.80
C LEU A 111 -9.38 -12.88 -9.64
N ASN A 112 -9.90 -13.54 -8.60
CA ASN A 112 -11.30 -13.95 -8.41
C ASN A 112 -12.27 -12.79 -8.09
N GLY A 113 -11.92 -11.54 -8.42
CA GLY A 113 -12.71 -10.37 -8.09
C GLY A 113 -12.54 -9.90 -6.64
N GLU A 114 -11.45 -10.29 -5.98
CA GLU A 114 -11.23 -9.98 -4.57
C GLU A 114 -10.94 -8.50 -4.34
N ALA A 115 -11.53 -7.95 -3.27
CA ALA A 115 -11.15 -6.64 -2.73
C ALA A 115 -10.09 -6.78 -1.63
N VAL A 116 -9.96 -7.99 -1.09
CA VAL A 116 -9.05 -8.30 -0.01
C VAL A 116 -8.38 -9.64 -0.24
N THR A 117 -7.08 -9.68 0.01
CA THR A 117 -6.29 -10.91 0.10
C THR A 117 -5.75 -11.07 1.51
N GLU A 118 -6.01 -12.21 2.14
CA GLU A 118 -5.37 -12.61 3.40
C GLU A 118 -4.36 -13.72 3.16
N TYR A 119 -3.26 -13.66 3.90
CA TYR A 119 -2.16 -14.61 3.84
C TYR A 119 -2.06 -15.38 5.16
N ILE A 120 -1.75 -16.66 5.04
CA ILE A 120 -1.56 -17.57 6.16
C ILE A 120 -0.27 -18.36 5.89
N ILE A 121 0.77 -18.07 6.66
CA ILE A 121 2.04 -18.79 6.57
C ILE A 121 1.91 -20.07 7.41
N GLU A 122 1.68 -21.20 6.75
CA GLU A 122 1.50 -22.50 7.40
C GLU A 122 2.83 -23.13 7.84
N LYS A 123 3.93 -22.76 7.18
CA LYS A 123 5.29 -23.26 7.49
C LYS A 123 6.27 -22.10 7.73
N PRO A 124 6.19 -21.39 8.87
CA PRO A 124 6.99 -20.17 9.11
C PRO A 124 8.50 -20.37 9.01
N SER A 125 9.04 -21.46 9.57
CA SER A 125 10.49 -21.74 9.54
C SER A 125 11.00 -21.95 8.11
N LEU A 126 10.24 -22.66 7.28
CA LEU A 126 10.59 -22.90 5.89
C LEU A 126 10.48 -21.62 5.05
N TYR A 127 9.45 -20.82 5.30
CA TYR A 127 9.33 -19.49 4.68
C TYR A 127 10.53 -18.62 5.03
N LEU A 128 10.96 -18.55 6.30
CA LEU A 128 12.11 -17.73 6.71
C LEU A 128 13.40 -18.11 5.99
N GLN A 129 13.66 -19.41 5.81
CA GLN A 129 14.83 -19.88 5.07
C GLN A 129 14.80 -19.40 3.61
N LYS A 130 13.64 -19.53 2.94
CA LYS A 130 13.46 -19.09 1.56
C LYS A 130 13.49 -17.57 1.43
N LYS A 131 12.84 -16.85 2.35
CA LYS A 131 12.84 -15.39 2.41
C LYS A 131 14.27 -14.86 2.46
N LYS A 132 15.13 -15.46 3.28
CA LYS A 132 16.54 -15.06 3.36
C LYS A 132 17.23 -15.14 2.00
N LEU A 133 17.04 -16.24 1.26
CA LEU A 133 17.61 -16.40 -0.08
C LEU A 133 17.07 -15.36 -1.07
N ILE A 134 15.79 -15.00 -0.97
CA ILE A 134 15.16 -13.97 -1.82
C ILE A 134 15.70 -12.58 -1.46
N ASP A 135 15.79 -12.26 -0.16
CA ASP A 135 16.31 -10.99 0.33
C ASP A 135 17.78 -10.78 -0.05
N ASP A 136 18.62 -11.81 0.11
CA ASP A 136 20.06 -11.79 -0.22
C ASP A 136 20.29 -11.52 -1.73
N ALA A 137 19.30 -11.85 -2.57
CA ALA A 137 19.30 -11.57 -4.00
C ALA A 137 18.51 -10.29 -4.38
N GLU A 138 18.02 -9.53 -3.40
CA GLU A 138 17.15 -8.36 -3.60
C GLU A 138 15.91 -8.65 -4.47
N GLY A 139 15.41 -9.89 -4.43
CA GLY A 139 14.33 -10.36 -5.29
C GLY A 139 14.72 -10.72 -6.72
N ASN A 140 15.98 -10.50 -7.13
CA ASN A 140 16.52 -10.81 -8.46
C ASN A 140 17.01 -12.27 -8.56
N ILE A 141 16.28 -13.19 -7.93
CA ILE A 141 16.53 -14.63 -8.01
C ILE A 141 15.49 -15.29 -8.90
N ASP A 142 15.92 -16.17 -9.81
CA ASP A 142 15.00 -17.08 -10.47
C ASP A 142 14.72 -18.27 -9.54
N MET A 143 13.51 -18.28 -8.97
CA MET A 143 13.09 -19.28 -8.01
C MET A 143 11.92 -20.05 -8.61
N LYS A 144 12.06 -21.37 -8.67
CA LYS A 144 10.98 -22.26 -9.09
C LYS A 144 9.75 -22.04 -8.20
N ASP A 145 8.57 -22.08 -8.79
CA ASP A 145 7.32 -22.04 -8.05
C ASP A 145 7.26 -23.18 -7.01
N ASP A 146 7.18 -22.79 -5.74
CA ASP A 146 7.10 -23.66 -4.57
C ASP A 146 5.70 -23.65 -3.93
N SER A 147 4.67 -23.18 -4.62
CA SER A 147 3.26 -23.23 -4.18
C SER A 147 2.83 -24.63 -3.72
N ASN A 148 3.33 -25.68 -4.37
CA ASN A 148 3.07 -27.09 -4.02
C ASN A 148 3.66 -27.50 -2.66
N GLU A 149 4.65 -26.77 -2.13
CA GLU A 149 5.18 -27.00 -0.78
C GLU A 149 4.19 -26.54 0.31
N LYS A 150 3.11 -25.85 -0.07
CA LYS A 150 2.03 -25.40 0.83
C LYS A 150 2.55 -24.58 2.01
N ILE A 151 3.37 -23.58 1.71
CA ILE A 151 4.01 -22.72 2.71
C ILE A 151 3.11 -21.53 3.04
N ILE A 152 2.57 -20.87 2.02
CA ILE A 152 1.70 -19.70 2.15
C ILE A 152 0.36 -20.01 1.49
N ARG A 153 -0.69 -20.06 2.30
CA ARG A 153 -2.07 -20.15 1.84
C ARG A 153 -2.66 -18.75 1.72
N VAL A 154 -3.52 -18.55 0.74
CA VAL A 154 -4.25 -17.30 0.52
C VAL A 154 -5.75 -17.51 0.64
N GLN A 155 -6.44 -16.49 1.15
CA GLN A 155 -7.89 -16.44 1.22
C GLN A 155 -8.38 -15.10 0.66
N TYR A 156 -9.38 -15.14 -0.19
CA TYR A 156 -9.91 -13.97 -0.88
C TYR A 156 -11.26 -13.55 -0.31
N PHE A 157 -11.51 -12.24 -0.27
CA PHE A 157 -12.77 -11.68 0.19
C PHE A 157 -13.30 -10.64 -0.80
N ASP A 158 -14.63 -10.56 -0.89
CA ASP A 158 -15.34 -9.60 -1.72
C ASP A 158 -15.33 -8.18 -1.14
N VAL A 159 -15.99 -7.25 -1.84
CA VAL A 159 -16.13 -5.83 -1.41
C VAL A 159 -16.91 -5.66 -0.10
N HIS A 160 -17.64 -6.68 0.34
CA HIS A 160 -18.35 -6.73 1.62
C HIS A 160 -17.53 -7.44 2.70
N ASN A 161 -16.26 -7.72 2.42
CA ASN A 161 -15.35 -8.48 3.27
C ASN A 161 -15.88 -9.89 3.62
N LYS A 162 -16.63 -10.52 2.71
CA LYS A 162 -17.08 -11.90 2.85
C LYS A 162 -16.13 -12.84 2.10
N PRO A 163 -15.79 -14.00 2.67
CA PRO A 163 -14.95 -14.97 1.99
C PRO A 163 -15.53 -15.37 0.63
N ILE A 164 -14.70 -15.33 -0.40
CA ILE A 164 -15.03 -15.88 -1.72
C ILE A 164 -14.75 -17.38 -1.65
N MET A 165 -15.78 -18.19 -1.88
CA MET A 165 -15.67 -19.64 -1.78
C MET A 165 -14.76 -20.19 -2.87
N GLN A 166 -13.69 -20.87 -2.47
CA GLN A 166 -12.76 -21.55 -3.37
C GLN A 166 -13.01 -23.05 -3.33
N PRO A 167 -13.03 -23.75 -4.48
CA PRO A 167 -13.20 -25.21 -4.52
C PRO A 167 -12.11 -25.97 -3.77
N LYS A 168 -10.90 -25.40 -3.72
CA LYS A 168 -9.73 -25.94 -3.03
C LYS A 168 -8.92 -24.80 -2.41
N PRO A 169 -8.17 -25.04 -1.33
CA PRO A 169 -7.26 -24.05 -0.79
C PRO A 169 -6.24 -23.59 -1.84
N VAL A 170 -6.08 -22.28 -1.99
CA VAL A 170 -5.10 -21.69 -2.91
C VAL A 170 -3.82 -21.41 -2.15
N TYR A 171 -2.69 -21.85 -2.72
CA TYR A 171 -1.35 -21.59 -2.22
C TYR A 171 -0.57 -20.77 -3.24
N ILE A 172 0.32 -19.90 -2.75
CA ILE A 172 1.21 -19.10 -3.59
C ILE A 172 2.66 -19.41 -3.27
N SER A 173 3.55 -19.08 -4.20
CA SER A 173 4.98 -19.24 -4.01
C SER A 173 5.52 -18.26 -2.96
N SER A 174 6.62 -18.63 -2.32
CA SER A 174 7.38 -17.76 -1.40
C SER A 174 7.83 -16.47 -2.10
N LYS A 175 8.19 -16.56 -3.40
CA LYS A 175 8.57 -15.40 -4.21
C LYS A 175 7.39 -14.47 -4.48
N THR A 176 6.21 -15.01 -4.79
CA THR A 176 4.98 -14.23 -4.98
C THR A 176 4.62 -13.51 -3.68
N TYR A 177 4.61 -14.20 -2.55
CA TYR A 177 4.33 -13.57 -1.26
C TYR A 177 5.34 -12.46 -0.90
N TRP A 178 6.62 -12.66 -1.20
CA TRP A 178 7.64 -11.64 -1.03
C TRP A 178 7.39 -10.43 -1.94
N GLN A 179 7.02 -10.65 -3.21
CA GLN A 179 6.67 -9.58 -4.14
C GLN A 179 5.44 -8.79 -3.69
N ASP A 180 4.40 -9.47 -3.23
CA ASP A 180 3.20 -8.83 -2.68
C ASP A 180 3.57 -7.93 -1.49
N ASN A 181 4.52 -8.36 -0.66
CA ASN A 181 4.97 -7.57 0.49
C ASN A 181 5.65 -6.26 0.09
N ILE A 182 6.45 -6.26 -0.97
CA ILE A 182 7.28 -5.11 -1.36
C ILE A 182 6.68 -4.25 -2.47
N ARG A 183 5.75 -4.78 -3.27
CA ARG A 183 5.15 -4.08 -4.42
C ARG A 183 3.68 -3.82 -4.15
N MET A 184 3.17 -2.74 -4.73
CA MET A 184 1.72 -2.61 -4.93
C MET A 184 1.26 -3.76 -5.81
N GLY A 185 0.10 -4.33 -5.49
CA GLY A 185 -0.39 -5.51 -6.19
C GLY A 185 -0.85 -5.22 -7.62
N TRP A 186 -0.94 -3.94 -8.03
CA TRP A 186 -1.32 -3.51 -9.38
C TRP A 186 -0.19 -2.71 -10.06
N PRO A 187 0.01 -2.89 -11.38
CA PRO A 187 0.84 -2.00 -12.19
C PRO A 187 0.15 -0.65 -12.41
#